data_AF-A0A448WYY1-F1
#
_entry.id   AF-A0A448WYY1-F1
#
_cell.length_a   1.000
_cell.length_b   1.000
_cell.length_c   1.000
_cell.angle_alpha   90.00
_cell.angle_beta   90.00
_cell.angle_gamma   90.00
#
_symmetry.space_group_name_H-M   'P 1'
#
loop_
_entity.id
_entity.type
_entity.pdbx_description
1 polymer ?
#
loop_
_entity_poly.entity_id
_entity_poly.type
_entity_poly.pdbx_seq_one_letter_code
_entity_poly.pdbx_strand_id
1 'polypeptide(L)'
;AIRDHGVGSGGTRNISGNTLLHESVEAEVADLHSKPAGLVFTSCYVANEATLHTLGTRVPGMVIFSDAGNHASMIHGIRTSRAPKVIYRHNDVDQLSELISRLPRNSPKLLAFETVHSMTGKTFQILLIVSSQHTLLNLLVLYNRNVD
;
A
#
# COMPACT_ATOMS: atom_id res chain seq x y z
N ALA A 1 21.33 -20.79 -3.07
CA ALA A 1 20.29 -20.52 -2.05
C ALA A 1 20.01 -21.73 -1.16
N ILE A 2 19.22 -22.74 -1.56
CA ILE A 2 18.89 -23.89 -0.69
C ILE A 2 20.15 -24.67 -0.25
N ARG A 3 21.09 -24.91 -1.16
CA ARG A 3 22.35 -25.61 -0.86
C ARG A 3 23.23 -24.85 0.13
N ASP A 4 23.22 -23.52 0.07
CA ASP A 4 24.17 -22.65 0.78
C ASP A 4 23.59 -22.06 2.07
N HIS A 5 22.26 -21.98 2.18
CA HIS A 5 21.55 -21.29 3.27
C HIS A 5 20.43 -22.13 3.90
N GLY A 6 20.21 -23.37 3.45
CA GLY A 6 19.14 -24.21 3.95
C GLY A 6 17.74 -23.75 3.48
N VAL A 7 16.71 -24.14 4.23
CA VAL A 7 15.30 -23.99 3.80
C VAL A 7 14.58 -22.78 4.41
N GLY A 8 15.12 -22.15 5.45
CA GLY A 8 14.46 -21.04 6.14
C GLY A 8 15.45 -20.10 6.81
N SER A 9 14.98 -18.90 7.16
CA SER A 9 15.80 -17.87 7.80
C SER A 9 16.23 -18.21 9.23
N GLY A 10 15.51 -19.13 9.89
CA GLY A 10 15.81 -19.55 11.26
C GLY A 10 15.51 -18.49 12.34
N GLY A 11 14.84 -17.39 11.99
CA GLY A 11 14.53 -16.32 12.93
C GLY A 11 13.71 -15.18 12.33
N THR A 12 13.41 -14.18 13.16
CA THR A 12 12.74 -12.94 12.72
C THR A 12 13.76 -11.96 12.14
N ARG A 13 13.33 -10.91 11.45
CA ARG A 13 14.25 -9.88 10.93
C ARG A 13 15.17 -9.30 12.02
N ASN A 14 14.67 -9.16 13.25
CA ASN A 14 15.46 -8.62 14.36
C ASN A 14 16.37 -9.66 15.04
N ILE A 15 16.04 -10.95 14.96
CA ILE A 15 16.75 -12.03 15.67
C ILE A 15 17.10 -13.11 14.64
N SER A 16 18.37 -13.11 14.21
CA SER A 16 19.00 -14.10 13.31
C SER A 16 18.38 -14.35 11.93
N GLY A 17 17.22 -13.75 11.62
CA GLY A 17 16.50 -14.01 10.36
C GLY A 17 16.72 -12.97 9.25
N ASN A 18 17.46 -11.89 9.49
CA ASN A 18 17.85 -10.96 8.45
C ASN A 18 19.09 -11.48 7.72
N THR A 19 19.00 -11.66 6.40
CA THR A 19 20.09 -12.16 5.57
C THR A 19 20.31 -11.24 4.39
N LEU A 20 21.50 -11.31 3.77
CA LEU A 20 21.81 -10.56 2.55
C LEU A 20 20.81 -10.82 1.41
N LEU A 21 20.16 -11.99 1.39
CA LEU A 21 19.10 -12.29 0.42
C LEU A 21 17.89 -11.38 0.60
N HIS A 22 17.46 -11.13 1.84
CA HIS A 22 16.33 -10.22 2.11
C HIS A 22 16.68 -8.80 1.69
N GLU A 23 17.87 -8.32 2.08
CA GLU A 23 18.35 -6.98 1.73
C GLU A 23 18.48 -6.80 0.21
N SER A 24 18.94 -7.83 -0.51
CA SER A 24 19.05 -7.79 -1.97
C SER A 24 17.70 -7.64 -2.66
N VAL A 25 16.68 -8.39 -2.21
CA VAL A 25 15.31 -8.28 -2.75
C VAL A 25 14.69 -6.94 -2.39
N GLU A 26 14.92 -6.43 -1.17
CA GLU A 26 14.45 -5.10 -0.77
C GLU A 26 15.04 -3.99 -1.64
N ALA A 27 16.33 -4.08 -1.97
CA ALA A 27 17.01 -3.17 -2.87
C ALA A 27 16.48 -3.27 -4.31
N GLU A 28 16.28 -4.48 -4.82
CA GLU A 28 15.73 -4.71 -6.17
C GLU A 28 14.30 -4.17 -6.30
N VAL A 29 13.45 -4.41 -5.30
CA VAL A 29 12.08 -3.87 -5.25
C VAL A 29 12.09 -2.34 -5.16
N ALA A 30 13.01 -1.76 -4.40
CA ALA A 30 13.17 -0.31 -4.31
C ALA A 30 13.54 0.28 -5.68
N ASP A 31 14.50 -0.32 -6.37
CA ASP A 31 14.98 0.11 -7.68
C ASP A 31 13.87 -0.01 -8.75
N LEU A 32 13.18 -1.15 -8.79
CA LEU A 32 12.06 -1.41 -9.70
C LEU A 32 10.96 -0.34 -9.60
N HIS A 33 10.73 0.21 -8.41
CA HIS A 33 9.71 1.23 -8.16
C HIS A 33 10.28 2.66 -8.06
N SER A 34 11.57 2.84 -8.34
CA SER A 34 12.29 4.11 -8.18
C SER A 34 12.02 4.77 -6.82
N LYS A 35 12.14 3.97 -5.76
CA LYS A 35 11.95 4.38 -4.35
C LYS A 35 13.27 4.31 -3.59
N PRO A 36 13.44 5.13 -2.54
CA PRO A 36 14.67 5.12 -1.74
C PRO A 36 14.85 3.83 -0.93
N ALA A 37 13.80 3.05 -0.71
CA ALA A 37 13.84 1.78 0.03
C ALA A 37 12.65 0.88 -0.35
N GLY A 38 12.84 -0.43 -0.15
CA GLY A 38 11.83 -1.48 -0.22
C GLY A 38 11.76 -2.24 1.10
N LEU A 39 10.64 -2.90 1.38
CA LEU A 39 10.45 -3.71 2.59
C LEU A 39 9.68 -4.98 2.23
N VAL A 40 10.27 -6.14 2.49
CA VAL A 40 9.62 -7.42 2.20
C VAL A 40 8.80 -7.93 3.38
N PHE A 41 7.62 -8.49 3.05
CA PHE A 41 6.74 -9.17 3.99
C PHE A 41 6.49 -10.60 3.51
N THR A 42 5.93 -11.44 4.39
CA THR A 42 5.60 -12.83 4.07
C THR A 42 4.55 -12.98 2.97
N SER A 43 3.72 -11.95 2.75
CA SER A 43 2.81 -11.86 1.61
C SER A 43 2.36 -10.42 1.39
N CYS A 44 1.81 -10.15 0.20
CA CYS A 44 1.15 -8.87 -0.09
C CYS A 44 -0.08 -8.63 0.81
N TYR A 45 -0.75 -9.68 1.29
CA TYR A 45 -1.82 -9.55 2.28
C TYR A 45 -1.28 -8.86 3.55
N VAL A 46 -0.20 -9.41 4.12
CA VAL A 46 0.42 -8.88 5.34
C VAL A 46 1.04 -7.51 5.11
N ALA A 47 1.64 -7.27 3.93
CA ALA A 47 2.18 -5.96 3.58
C ALA A 47 1.10 -4.87 3.58
N ASN A 48 -0.04 -5.12 2.92
CA ASN A 48 -1.17 -4.19 2.89
C ASN A 48 -1.72 -3.94 4.28
N GLU A 49 -1.98 -5.01 5.02
CA GLU A 49 -2.54 -4.94 6.37
C GLU A 49 -1.62 -4.12 7.30
N ALA A 50 -0.35 -4.51 7.41
CA ALA A 50 0.61 -3.89 8.32
C ALA A 50 0.86 -2.42 7.96
N THR A 51 0.99 -2.10 6.67
CA THR A 51 1.25 -0.73 6.21
C THR A 51 0.06 0.18 6.49
N LEU A 52 -1.15 -0.21 6.09
CA LEU A 52 -2.36 0.60 6.28
C LEU A 52 -2.70 0.74 7.78
N HIS A 53 -2.54 -0.33 8.55
CA HIS A 53 -2.69 -0.29 10.01
C HIS A 53 -1.71 0.69 10.65
N THR A 54 -0.43 0.58 10.32
CA THR A 54 0.63 1.40 10.92
C THR A 54 0.45 2.87 10.55
N LEU A 55 0.18 3.19 9.29
CA LEU A 55 -0.06 4.57 8.87
C LEU A 55 -1.29 5.17 9.56
N GLY A 56 -2.40 4.43 9.61
CA GLY A 56 -3.63 4.90 10.26
C GLY A 56 -3.50 5.10 11.77
N THR A 57 -2.64 4.33 12.45
CA THR A 57 -2.42 4.44 13.90
C THR A 57 -1.31 5.41 14.29
N ARG A 58 -0.28 5.57 13.45
CA ARG A 58 0.92 6.37 13.78
C ARG A 58 0.90 7.79 13.24
N VAL A 59 0.08 8.09 12.23
CA VAL A 59 -0.06 9.46 11.71
C VAL A 59 -1.28 10.14 12.36
N PRO A 60 -1.09 11.12 13.26
CA PRO A 60 -2.20 11.76 13.96
C PRO A 60 -3.16 12.45 12.99
N GLY A 61 -4.47 12.21 13.16
CA GLY A 61 -5.51 12.82 12.32
C GLY A 61 -5.62 12.27 10.90
N MET A 62 -4.98 11.13 10.60
CA MET A 62 -5.02 10.49 9.28
C MET A 62 -6.46 10.17 8.87
N VAL A 63 -6.84 10.55 7.66
CA VAL A 63 -8.09 10.10 7.01
C VAL A 63 -7.77 9.24 5.80
N ILE A 64 -8.31 8.01 5.78
CA ILE A 64 -8.06 7.04 4.70
C ILE A 64 -9.23 7.01 3.72
N PHE A 65 -8.97 7.35 2.46
CA PHE A 65 -9.91 7.20 1.35
C PHE A 65 -9.71 5.83 0.72
N SER A 66 -10.72 4.97 0.79
CA SER A 66 -10.69 3.60 0.28
C SER A 66 -11.61 3.45 -0.92
N ASP A 67 -11.08 2.96 -2.03
CA ASP A 67 -11.89 2.49 -3.15
C ASP A 67 -12.85 1.37 -2.67
N ALA A 68 -14.10 1.38 -3.13
CA ALA A 68 -15.09 0.36 -2.80
C ALA A 68 -14.73 -1.05 -3.34
N GLY A 69 -13.88 -1.13 -4.35
CA GLY A 69 -13.34 -2.37 -4.93
C GLY A 69 -12.01 -2.82 -4.33
N ASN A 70 -11.53 -2.21 -3.24
CA ASN A 70 -10.26 -2.60 -2.64
C ASN A 70 -10.24 -4.06 -2.15
N HIS A 71 -9.09 -4.72 -2.34
CA HIS A 71 -8.82 -6.05 -1.83
C HIS A 71 -9.06 -6.18 -0.31
N ALA A 72 -9.50 -7.37 0.11
CA ALA A 72 -9.82 -7.67 1.51
C ALA A 72 -8.67 -7.37 2.48
N SER A 73 -7.40 -7.57 2.06
CA SER A 73 -6.22 -7.24 2.88
C SER A 73 -6.12 -5.75 3.19
N MET A 74 -6.46 -4.88 2.23
CA MET A 74 -6.46 -3.44 2.41
C MET A 74 -7.59 -3.03 3.35
N ILE A 75 -8.80 -3.56 3.11
CA ILE A 75 -9.96 -3.34 3.99
C ILE A 75 -9.64 -3.75 5.43
N HIS A 76 -8.95 -4.87 5.62
CA HIS A 76 -8.55 -5.35 6.94
C HIS A 76 -7.63 -4.35 7.65
N GLY A 77 -6.51 -3.95 7.01
CA GLY A 77 -5.57 -2.99 7.60
C GLY A 77 -6.20 -1.64 7.91
N ILE A 78 -7.03 -1.11 7.02
CA ILE A 78 -7.76 0.14 7.23
C ILE A 78 -8.72 0.01 8.42
N ARG A 79 -9.49 -1.08 8.49
CA ARG A 79 -10.47 -1.29 9.56
C ARG A 79 -9.80 -1.46 10.92
N THR A 80 -8.72 -2.22 11.00
CA THR A 80 -8.01 -2.46 12.28
C THR A 80 -7.23 -1.23 12.74
N SER A 81 -6.84 -0.33 11.83
CA SER A 81 -6.20 0.94 12.20
C SER A 81 -7.07 1.86 13.05
N ARG A 82 -8.41 1.71 12.95
CA ARG A 82 -9.43 2.60 13.54
C ARG A 82 -9.32 4.08 13.11
N ALA A 83 -8.49 4.40 12.12
CA ALA A 83 -8.44 5.73 11.54
C ALA A 83 -9.79 6.08 10.89
N PRO A 84 -10.19 7.36 10.89
CA PRO A 84 -11.29 7.83 10.04
C PRO A 84 -11.11 7.35 8.60
N LYS A 85 -12.17 6.78 8.03
CA LYS A 85 -12.16 6.29 6.65
C LYS A 85 -13.35 6.79 5.87
N VAL A 86 -13.14 7.03 4.58
CA VAL A 86 -14.18 7.41 3.61
C VAL A 86 -14.12 6.42 2.46
N ILE A 87 -15.24 5.79 2.15
CA ILE A 87 -15.36 4.87 1.01
C ILE A 87 -15.92 5.65 -0.17
N TYR A 88 -15.25 5.59 -1.31
CA TYR A 88 -15.73 6.16 -2.57
C TYR A 88 -16.04 5.06 -3.58
N ARG A 89 -16.90 5.35 -4.55
CA ARG A 89 -17.33 4.41 -5.59
C ARG A 89 -16.13 3.97 -6.41
N HIS A 90 -16.11 2.70 -6.80
CA HIS A 90 -14.99 2.11 -7.51
C HIS A 90 -14.65 2.90 -8.78
N ASN A 91 -13.38 3.32 -8.93
CA ASN A 91 -12.88 4.16 -10.03
C ASN A 91 -13.56 5.53 -10.21
N ASP A 92 -14.30 6.04 -9.21
CA ASP A 92 -15.01 7.32 -9.30
C ASP A 92 -14.14 8.49 -8.78
N VAL A 93 -13.34 9.06 -9.67
CA VAL A 93 -12.41 10.15 -9.32
C VAL A 93 -13.13 11.47 -9.02
N ASP A 94 -14.30 11.71 -9.62
CA ASP A 94 -15.09 12.92 -9.38
C ASP A 94 -15.63 12.91 -7.94
N GLN A 95 -16.22 11.78 -7.52
CA GLN A 95 -16.65 11.62 -6.13
C GLN A 95 -15.47 11.70 -5.17
N LEU A 96 -14.33 11.08 -5.50
CA LEU A 96 -13.15 11.15 -4.66
C LEU A 96 -12.68 12.60 -4.47
N SER A 97 -12.63 13.39 -5.54
CA SER A 97 -12.25 14.80 -5.50
C SER A 97 -13.21 15.62 -4.60
N GLU A 98 -14.51 15.41 -4.77
CA GLU A 98 -15.54 16.02 -3.92
C GLU A 98 -15.32 15.67 -2.45
N LEU A 99 -15.09 14.40 -2.13
CA LEU A 99 -14.88 13.93 -0.76
C LEU A 99 -13.59 14.48 -0.14
N ILE A 100 -12.50 14.58 -0.92
CA ILE A 100 -11.23 15.18 -0.47
C ILE A 100 -11.41 16.66 -0.15
N SER A 101 -12.18 17.40 -0.97
CA SER A 101 -12.39 18.84 -0.81
C SER A 101 -13.11 19.23 0.49
N ARG A 102 -13.83 18.28 1.11
CA ARG A 102 -14.55 18.48 2.38
C ARG A 102 -13.62 18.49 3.60
N LEU A 103 -12.36 18.08 3.44
CA LEU A 103 -11.38 18.06 4.53
C LEU A 103 -10.44 19.27 4.46
N PRO A 104 -9.91 19.75 5.60
CA PRO A 104 -8.91 20.81 5.62
C PRO A 104 -7.72 20.46 4.72
N ARG A 105 -7.19 21.44 3.98
CA ARG A 105 -6.05 21.21 3.07
C ARG A 105 -4.87 20.52 3.77
N ASN A 106 -4.59 20.91 5.01
CA ASN A 106 -3.46 20.43 5.80
C ASN A 106 -3.72 19.15 6.61
N SER A 107 -4.93 18.57 6.54
CA SER A 107 -5.14 17.28 7.20
C SER A 107 -4.36 16.17 6.49
N PRO A 108 -3.75 15.21 7.21
CA PRO A 108 -3.11 14.07 6.59
C PRO A 108 -4.16 13.16 5.96
N LYS A 109 -3.97 12.83 4.69
CA LYS A 109 -4.88 12.04 3.89
C LYS A 109 -4.09 10.92 3.21
N LEU A 110 -4.65 9.71 3.25
CA LEU A 110 -4.12 8.54 2.56
C LEU A 110 -5.15 8.07 1.56
N LEU A 111 -4.76 7.99 0.29
CA LEU A 111 -5.58 7.36 -0.74
C LEU A 111 -5.12 5.91 -0.94
N ALA A 112 -6.06 4.96 -0.82
CA ALA A 112 -5.83 3.54 -0.95
C ALA A 112 -6.69 2.97 -2.10
N PHE A 113 -6.05 2.47 -3.15
CA PHE A 113 -6.67 1.91 -4.35
C PHE A 113 -5.77 0.85 -5.01
N GLU A 114 -6.34 0.05 -5.91
CA GLU A 114 -5.61 -0.88 -6.77
C GLU A 114 -5.37 -0.28 -8.15
N THR A 115 -4.17 -0.48 -8.70
CA THR A 115 -3.83 -0.04 -10.07
C THR A 115 -4.52 -0.88 -11.14
N VAL A 116 -4.60 -2.19 -10.91
CA VAL A 116 -5.34 -3.17 -11.72
C VAL A 116 -6.18 -3.97 -10.73
N HIS A 117 -7.50 -3.89 -10.85
CA HIS A 117 -8.39 -4.59 -9.95
C HIS A 117 -8.34 -6.10 -10.23
N SER A 118 -7.92 -6.89 -9.24
CA SER A 118 -7.66 -8.33 -9.35
C SER A 118 -8.77 -9.15 -10.04
N MET A 119 -10.04 -8.89 -9.71
CA MET A 119 -11.16 -9.65 -10.26
C MET A 119 -11.67 -9.16 -11.63
N THR A 120 -11.49 -7.88 -11.96
CA THR A 120 -12.14 -7.27 -13.14
C THR A 120 -11.14 -6.88 -14.22
N GLY A 121 -9.84 -6.84 -13.90
CA GLY A 121 -8.78 -6.36 -14.79
C GLY A 121 -8.87 -4.87 -15.10
N LYS A 122 -9.81 -4.13 -14.50
CA LYS A 122 -9.97 -2.70 -14.73
C LYS A 122 -8.80 -1.94 -14.13
N THR A 123 -8.27 -1.00 -14.90
CA THR A 123 -7.20 -0.11 -14.44
C THR A 123 -7.77 1.13 -13.77
N PHE A 124 -7.12 1.55 -12.68
CA PHE A 124 -7.37 2.85 -12.07
C PHE A 124 -6.47 3.90 -12.73
N GLN A 125 -7.03 5.03 -13.18
CA GLN A 125 -6.25 6.07 -13.86
C GLN A 125 -5.47 6.93 -12.86
N ILE A 126 -4.24 6.53 -12.55
CA ILE A 126 -3.32 7.19 -11.61
C ILE A 126 -3.03 8.65 -12.01
N LEU A 127 -2.94 8.93 -13.32
CA LEU A 127 -2.53 10.25 -13.84
C LEU A 127 -3.50 11.38 -13.43
N LEU A 128 -4.78 11.07 -13.23
CA LEU A 128 -5.79 12.08 -12.89
C LEU A 128 -5.55 12.69 -11.49
N ILE A 129 -5.03 11.90 -10.54
CA ILE A 129 -4.93 12.30 -9.12
C ILE A 129 -3.66 13.09 -8.81
N VAL A 130 -2.54 12.81 -9.50
CA VAL A 130 -1.26 13.51 -9.28
C VAL A 130 -1.37 15.02 -9.60
N SER A 131 -2.40 15.44 -10.35
CA SER A 131 -2.66 16.84 -10.68
C SER A 131 -3.38 17.66 -9.59
N SER A 132 -3.99 16.99 -8.59
CA SER A 132 -4.83 17.66 -7.58
C SER A 132 -4.01 18.20 -6.40
N GLN A 133 -4.17 19.49 -6.11
CA GLN A 133 -3.38 20.36 -5.20
C GLN A 133 -3.36 20.00 -3.69
N HIS A 134 -3.39 18.72 -3.33
CA HIS A 134 -3.40 18.25 -1.95
C HIS A 134 -2.13 17.47 -1.63
N THR A 135 -1.58 17.69 -0.43
CA THR A 135 -0.49 16.87 0.10
C THR A 135 -1.06 15.48 0.44
N LEU A 136 -1.09 14.60 -0.56
CA LEU A 136 -1.55 13.22 -0.42
C LEU A 136 -0.34 12.31 -0.20
N LEU A 137 -0.39 11.47 0.83
CA LEU A 137 0.45 10.29 0.85
C LEU A 137 -0.24 9.25 -0.04
N ASN A 138 0.38 8.93 -1.17
CA ASN A 138 -0.14 7.91 -2.09
C ASN A 138 0.48 6.56 -1.70
N LEU A 139 -0.34 5.59 -1.28
CA LEU A 139 0.08 4.19 -1.17
C LEU A 139 -0.39 3.45 -2.42
N LEU A 140 0.52 3.27 -3.36
CA LEU A 140 0.30 2.51 -4.58
C LEU A 140 0.62 1.04 -4.31
N VAL A 141 -0.38 0.16 -4.39
CA VAL A 141 -0.14 -1.29 -4.43
C VAL A 141 -0.08 -1.69 -5.90
N LEU A 142 1.13 -2.00 -6.37
CA LEU A 142 1.36 -2.57 -7.69
C LEU A 142 1.16 -4.07 -7.60
N TYR A 143 0.13 -4.57 -8.30
CA TYR A 143 -0.01 -6.00 -8.55
C TYR A 143 0.88 -6.33 -9.76
N ASN A 144 2.00 -7.02 -9.53
CA ASN A 144 2.86 -7.48 -10.64
C ASN A 144 2.14 -8.60 -11.39
N ARG A 145 1.81 -8.37 -12.66
CA ARG A 145 1.16 -9.36 -13.53
C ARG A 145 2.14 -10.17 -14.39
N ASN A 146 3.45 -10.01 -14.20
CA ASN A 146 4.45 -10.68 -15.02
C ASN A 146 5.29 -11.65 -14.16
N VAL A 147 4.72 -12.84 -13.94
CA VAL A 147 5.51 -14.07 -13.89
C VAL A 147 5.00 -14.90 -15.06
N ASP A 148 5.52 -14.58 -16.24
CA ASP A 148 5.59 -15.52 -17.37
C ASP A 148 6.90 -16.31 -17.24
#